data_AF-A0A1U7WHB0-F1
#
_entry.id   AF-A0A1U7WHB0-F1
#
_cell.length_a   1.000
_cell.length_b   1.000
_cell.length_c   1.000
_cell.angle_alpha   90.00
_cell.angle_beta   90.00
_cell.angle_gamma   90.00
#
_symmetry.space_group_name_H-M   'P 1'
#
loop_
_entity.id
_entity.type
_entity.pdbx_description
1 polymer ?
#
loop_
_entity_poly.entity_id
_entity_poly.type
_entity_poly.pdbx_seq_one_letter_code
_entity_poly.pdbx_strand_id
1 'polypeptide(L)'
;MNNRGPKINHLAYADEIVIFCRGNNKSIKLIKKQIRRYENASGQKVNNDKSYFITSPNTSASSINRIRQALEFMDKKFSFNYLGCPIYHGKKNTVLFDEILAKIVKRINGWKVLRDGGGLEHRTLYGPPFSGPNIAQDLTRQKVEFHIKWSIQNGSSSFWWDNWTGDGPLAHQVQGIRKSAKTQVKEFLTNRQWDINRLNQVLPSHITDFICRIDIGNDTEDDFPICTLSDDGNVPQVESMQHVFVESEAAKHIWKNIGSPLGIIHPNAPIATIFKNWLDAKIKNKIHGLVLQAAPTLICWEIWKQRSSCRYGTQKKFHHNVMKHQVIWNLKSMVTKLMPNGDTPHYWPSLCYKIERFKPVQTWRQVQWHPPPYGKVKINTDGSYIKESGKAGIGGIIRDEDGNCIMAFAMSIDCDSHNMAEARAAEFGGKWYNQLGFTNFVLELISNIIVIRVNQDGNKNMKIKMVVERITSLVQHANATVQHCYREGNQVADALAKTASISGTNLICQSFKHLPKEAKGAFIMDK
;
A
#
# COMPACT_ATOMS: atom_id res chain seq x y z
N MET A 1 -14.97 39.53 9.21
CA MET A 1 -15.85 38.36 8.93
C MET A 1 -16.20 38.33 7.44
N ASN A 2 -15.99 37.21 6.74
CA ASN A 2 -16.79 36.87 5.55
C ASN A 2 -16.71 35.35 5.25
N ASN A 3 -17.87 34.71 5.15
CA ASN A 3 -18.10 33.28 5.45
C ASN A 3 -18.33 32.40 4.19
N ARG A 4 -17.73 32.72 3.03
CA ARG A 4 -18.04 32.05 1.74
C ARG A 4 -16.84 31.72 0.83
N GLY A 5 -15.70 31.33 1.39
CA GLY A 5 -14.59 30.70 0.65
C GLY A 5 -14.37 29.25 1.08
N PRO A 6 -13.89 28.34 0.21
CA PRO A 6 -13.54 26.98 0.65
C PRO A 6 -12.42 27.05 1.71
N LYS A 7 -12.66 26.42 2.87
CA LYS A 7 -11.69 26.23 3.95
C LYS A 7 -10.60 25.28 3.47
N ILE A 8 -9.34 25.73 3.52
CA ILE A 8 -8.17 24.92 3.18
C ILE A 8 -7.96 23.92 4.34
N ASN A 9 -8.03 22.61 4.04
CA ASN A 9 -8.15 21.52 5.01
C ASN A 9 -6.96 20.53 5.05
N HIS A 10 -5.74 20.91 4.63
CA HIS A 10 -4.64 19.93 4.53
C HIS A 10 -3.39 20.31 5.31
N LEU A 11 -3.03 19.41 6.24
CA LEU A 11 -1.68 19.21 6.76
C LEU A 11 -0.73 18.94 5.59
N ALA A 12 0.22 19.84 5.35
CA ALA A 12 1.35 19.61 4.44
C ALA A 12 2.50 18.92 5.19
N TYR A 13 2.24 17.71 5.72
CA TYR A 13 3.25 16.86 6.38
C TYR A 13 3.22 15.43 5.80
N ALA A 14 3.08 15.34 4.48
CA ALA A 14 3.20 14.11 3.71
C ALA A 14 3.97 14.42 2.42
N ASP A 15 4.75 13.45 1.91
CA ASP A 15 5.48 13.54 0.63
C ASP A 15 4.56 13.77 -0.59
N GLU A 16 3.24 13.68 -0.41
CA GLU A 16 2.19 13.86 -1.41
C GLU A 16 1.16 14.88 -0.92
N ILE A 17 0.87 15.93 -1.72
CA ILE A 17 -0.12 16.98 -1.41
C ILE A 17 -1.31 16.87 -2.37
N VAL A 18 -2.53 16.84 -1.83
CA VAL A 18 -3.78 16.88 -2.61
C VAL A 18 -4.46 18.23 -2.41
N ILE A 19 -4.76 18.94 -3.52
CA ILE A 19 -5.39 20.26 -3.48
C ILE A 19 -6.75 20.20 -4.17
N PHE A 20 -7.82 20.49 -3.42
CA PHE A 20 -9.17 20.60 -3.97
C PHE A 20 -9.47 22.06 -4.32
N CYS A 21 -9.92 22.31 -5.55
CA CYS A 21 -10.29 23.64 -6.00
C CYS A 21 -11.40 23.64 -7.06
N ARG A 22 -11.98 24.82 -7.32
CA ARG A 22 -12.89 25.01 -8.45
C ARG A 22 -12.09 25.06 -9.75
N GLY A 23 -12.51 24.33 -10.79
CA GLY A 23 -11.84 24.28 -12.10
C GLY A 23 -11.90 25.57 -12.95
N ASN A 24 -12.23 26.72 -12.34
CA ASN A 24 -12.26 28.00 -13.04
C ASN A 24 -10.85 28.61 -13.16
N ASN A 25 -10.66 29.46 -14.18
CA ASN A 25 -9.33 30.00 -14.52
C ASN A 25 -8.69 30.78 -13.36
N LYS A 26 -9.50 31.51 -12.60
CA LYS A 26 -9.04 32.32 -11.46
C LYS A 26 -8.43 31.46 -10.36
N SER A 27 -9.09 30.35 -10.00
CA SER A 27 -8.61 29.45 -8.93
C SER A 27 -7.34 28.70 -9.33
N ILE A 28 -7.27 28.22 -10.57
CA ILE A 28 -6.10 27.51 -11.09
C ILE A 28 -4.87 28.42 -11.16
N LYS A 29 -5.03 29.66 -11.64
CA LYS A 29 -3.95 30.66 -11.65
C LYS A 29 -3.47 31.01 -10.24
N LEU A 30 -4.37 31.11 -9.26
CA LEU A 30 -4.01 31.33 -7.86
C LEU A 30 -3.20 30.16 -7.28
N ILE A 31 -3.57 28.92 -7.60
CA ILE A 31 -2.81 27.73 -7.17
C ILE A 31 -1.40 27.73 -7.77
N LYS A 32 -1.28 27.92 -9.10
CA LYS A 32 0.04 28.00 -9.75
C LYS A 32 0.90 29.13 -9.18
N LYS A 33 0.30 30.28 -8.86
CA LYS A 33 0.99 31.39 -8.20
C LYS A 33 1.53 30.99 -6.82
N GLN A 34 0.75 30.27 -6.02
CA GLN A 34 1.20 29.84 -4.69
C GLN A 34 2.24 28.72 -4.74
N ILE A 35 2.14 27.80 -5.70
CA ILE A 35 3.19 26.82 -5.97
C ILE A 35 4.50 27.55 -6.30
N ARG A 36 4.50 28.50 -7.25
CA ARG A 36 5.71 29.27 -7.59
C ARG A 36 6.27 30.06 -6.41
N ARG A 37 5.40 30.65 -5.57
CA ARG A 37 5.84 31.37 -4.37
C ARG A 37 6.53 30.43 -3.37
N TYR A 38 6.02 29.21 -3.23
CA TYR A 38 6.66 28.18 -2.42
C TYR A 38 8.00 27.73 -3.03
N GLU A 39 8.05 27.48 -4.34
CA GLU A 39 9.29 27.07 -5.02
C GLU A 39 10.39 28.13 -4.86
N ASN A 40 10.04 29.41 -5.01
CA ASN A 40 10.97 30.52 -4.85
C ASN A 40 11.43 30.72 -3.39
N ALA A 41 10.54 30.49 -2.42
CA ALA A 41 10.86 30.69 -1.00
C ALA A 41 11.62 29.50 -0.38
N SER A 42 11.36 28.27 -0.85
CA SER A 42 11.95 27.04 -0.32
C SER A 42 13.17 26.55 -1.11
N GLY A 43 13.33 26.98 -2.36
CA GLY A 43 14.32 26.44 -3.29
C GLY A 43 13.97 25.07 -3.87
N GLN A 44 12.86 24.46 -3.45
CA GLN A 44 12.39 23.17 -3.95
C GLN A 44 11.52 23.34 -5.21
N LYS A 45 11.59 22.41 -6.16
CA LYS A 45 10.77 22.44 -7.39
C LYS A 45 9.74 21.31 -7.39
N VAL A 46 8.55 21.59 -7.90
CA VAL A 46 7.53 20.56 -8.12
C VAL A 46 7.95 19.65 -9.27
N ASN A 47 7.84 18.33 -9.06
CA ASN A 47 8.08 17.35 -10.10
C ASN A 47 6.82 17.23 -10.98
N ASN A 48 6.87 17.80 -12.19
CA ASN A 48 5.75 17.80 -13.13
C ASN A 48 5.39 16.39 -13.63
N ASP A 49 6.35 15.47 -13.73
CA ASP A 49 6.10 14.09 -14.19
C ASP A 49 5.35 13.24 -13.16
N LYS A 50 5.52 13.56 -11.87
CA LYS A 50 4.83 12.91 -10.75
C LYS A 50 3.52 13.61 -10.37
N SER A 51 3.30 14.83 -10.85
CA SER A 51 2.14 15.66 -10.51
C SER A 51 1.04 15.53 -11.57
N TYR A 52 -0.21 15.38 -11.13
CA TYR A 52 -1.36 15.27 -12.03
C TYR A 52 -2.58 15.97 -11.43
N PHE A 53 -3.55 16.30 -12.28
CA PHE A 53 -4.84 16.81 -11.84
C PHE A 53 -5.97 15.84 -12.20
N ILE A 54 -7.07 15.90 -11.43
CA ILE A 54 -8.26 15.09 -11.68
C ILE A 54 -9.46 16.02 -11.83
N THR A 55 -10.32 15.74 -12.81
CA THR A 55 -11.56 16.47 -13.06
C THR A 55 -12.78 15.56 -12.89
N SER A 56 -13.98 16.14 -12.88
CA SER A 56 -15.20 15.35 -12.84
C SER A 56 -15.38 14.60 -14.17
N PRO A 57 -16.01 13.40 -14.19
CA PRO A 57 -16.17 12.59 -15.40
C PRO A 57 -16.80 13.32 -16.59
N ASN A 58 -17.62 14.34 -16.32
CA ASN A 58 -18.37 15.10 -17.33
C ASN A 58 -17.70 16.44 -17.69
N THR A 59 -16.43 16.65 -17.35
CA THR A 59 -15.71 17.89 -17.67
C THR A 59 -15.37 17.96 -19.17
N SER A 60 -15.66 19.09 -19.82
CA SER A 60 -15.38 19.26 -21.26
C SER A 60 -13.88 19.19 -21.58
N ALA A 61 -13.54 18.65 -22.76
CA ALA A 61 -12.15 18.59 -23.24
C ALA A 61 -11.47 19.97 -23.31
N SER A 62 -12.23 21.02 -23.67
CA SER A 62 -11.76 22.40 -23.65
C SER A 62 -11.34 22.87 -22.26
N SER A 63 -12.07 22.48 -21.22
CA SER A 63 -11.75 22.81 -19.84
C SER A 63 -10.54 22.04 -19.33
N ILE A 64 -10.40 20.77 -19.71
CA ILE A 64 -9.25 19.93 -19.36
C ILE A 64 -7.96 20.49 -20.01
N ASN A 65 -8.01 20.80 -21.31
CA ASN A 65 -6.86 21.38 -22.02
C ASN A 65 -6.43 22.72 -21.42
N ARG A 66 -7.39 23.56 -21.02
CA ARG A 66 -7.11 24.83 -20.35
C ARG A 66 -6.42 24.64 -18.99
N ILE A 67 -6.83 23.64 -18.21
CA ILE A 67 -6.18 23.31 -16.92
C ILE A 67 -4.78 22.76 -17.15
N ARG A 68 -4.61 21.88 -18.16
CA ARG A 68 -3.30 21.33 -18.56
C ARG A 68 -2.31 22.42 -18.93
N GLN A 69 -2.73 23.39 -19.75
CA GLN A 69 -1.89 24.54 -20.12
C GLN A 69 -1.55 25.44 -18.93
N ALA A 70 -2.47 25.62 -17.97
CA ALA A 70 -2.26 26.50 -16.82
C ALA A 70 -1.39 25.89 -15.71
N LEU A 71 -1.46 24.57 -15.51
CA LEU A 71 -0.72 23.87 -14.46
C LEU A 71 0.55 23.17 -14.96
N GLU A 72 0.60 22.79 -16.24
CA GLU A 72 1.64 21.94 -16.85
C GLU A 72 1.65 20.51 -16.29
N PHE A 73 0.55 20.07 -15.67
CA PHE A 73 0.36 18.71 -15.16
C PHE A 73 -0.52 17.90 -16.12
N MET A 74 -0.29 16.59 -16.20
CA MET A 74 -1.18 15.69 -16.96
C MET A 74 -2.47 15.41 -16.18
N ASP A 75 -3.57 15.14 -16.89
CA ASP A 75 -4.82 14.72 -16.26
C ASP A 75 -4.82 13.21 -15.98
N LYS A 76 -5.51 12.81 -14.91
CA LYS A 76 -5.71 11.41 -14.54
C LYS A 76 -7.17 11.15 -14.21
N LYS A 77 -7.65 9.94 -14.48
CA LYS A 77 -9.00 9.50 -14.08
C LYS A 77 -9.09 9.35 -12.55
N PHE A 78 -10.30 9.55 -12.01
CA PHE A 78 -10.56 9.50 -10.57
C PHE A 78 -10.42 8.07 -10.02
N SER A 79 -9.22 7.76 -9.57
CA SER A 79 -8.83 6.65 -8.68
C SER A 79 -7.33 6.80 -8.46
N PHE A 80 -6.89 7.06 -7.23
CA PHE A 80 -5.47 7.27 -6.95
C PHE A 80 -5.08 6.77 -5.57
N ASN A 81 -3.81 6.46 -5.40
CA ASN A 81 -3.25 6.09 -4.10
C ASN A 81 -2.81 7.36 -3.37
N TYR A 82 -3.16 7.47 -2.11
CA TYR A 82 -2.68 8.51 -1.20
C TYR A 82 -2.16 7.85 0.06
N LEU A 83 -0.90 8.11 0.43
CA LEU A 83 -0.25 7.48 1.59
C LEU A 83 -0.33 5.95 1.57
N GLY A 84 -0.30 5.35 0.38
CA GLY A 84 -0.36 3.91 0.18
C GLY A 84 -1.77 3.28 0.24
N CYS A 85 -2.83 4.08 0.38
CA CYS A 85 -4.23 3.63 0.36
C CYS A 85 -4.96 4.10 -0.92
N PRO A 86 -5.73 3.25 -1.60
CA PRO A 86 -6.53 3.65 -2.76
C PRO A 86 -7.71 4.53 -2.32
N ILE A 87 -7.82 5.72 -2.90
CA ILE A 87 -8.97 6.63 -2.82
C ILE A 87 -9.82 6.42 -4.08
N TYR A 88 -11.10 6.04 -3.88
CA TYR A 88 -12.07 5.78 -4.95
C TYR A 88 -13.50 6.09 -4.50
N HIS A 89 -14.43 6.11 -5.46
CA HIS A 89 -15.86 6.30 -5.23
C HIS A 89 -16.65 5.14 -5.87
N GLY A 90 -17.62 4.55 -5.15
CA GLY A 90 -18.46 3.44 -5.64
C GLY A 90 -18.44 2.14 -4.79
N LYS A 91 -19.07 1.06 -5.29
CA LYS A 91 -19.10 -0.26 -4.61
C LYS A 91 -17.69 -0.83 -4.43
N LYS A 92 -17.40 -1.38 -3.25
CA LYS A 92 -16.12 -2.01 -2.90
C LYS A 92 -15.79 -3.14 -3.88
N ASN A 93 -14.69 -3.01 -4.61
CA ASN A 93 -14.19 -4.04 -5.53
C ASN A 93 -12.88 -4.62 -4.98
N THR A 94 -12.78 -5.95 -4.93
CA THR A 94 -11.63 -6.70 -4.38
C THR A 94 -10.30 -6.31 -5.03
N VAL A 95 -10.32 -5.90 -6.30
CA VAL A 95 -9.12 -5.50 -7.08
C VAL A 95 -8.42 -4.26 -6.51
N LEU A 96 -9.14 -3.40 -5.78
CA LEU A 96 -8.57 -2.18 -5.19
C LEU A 96 -7.64 -2.48 -4.02
N PHE A 97 -7.77 -3.65 -3.38
CA PHE A 97 -6.97 -4.05 -2.24
C PHE A 97 -5.78 -4.94 -2.63
N ASP A 98 -5.68 -5.36 -3.90
CA ASP A 98 -4.61 -6.24 -4.37
C ASP A 98 -3.23 -5.59 -4.19
N GLU A 99 -3.11 -4.26 -4.29
CA GLU A 99 -1.84 -3.56 -4.06
C GLU A 99 -1.46 -3.49 -2.57
N ILE A 100 -2.44 -3.34 -1.68
CA ILE A 100 -2.22 -3.41 -0.23
C ILE A 100 -1.82 -4.84 0.16
N LEU A 101 -2.53 -5.84 -0.37
CA LEU A 101 -2.21 -7.25 -0.18
C LEU A 101 -0.82 -7.58 -0.73
N ALA A 102 -0.44 -7.06 -1.90
CA ALA A 102 0.90 -7.22 -2.46
C ALA A 102 1.98 -6.54 -1.60
N LYS A 103 1.71 -5.36 -1.01
CA LYS A 103 2.62 -4.70 -0.06
C LYS A 103 2.78 -5.49 1.24
N ILE A 104 1.70 -6.06 1.77
CA ILE A 104 1.71 -6.95 2.94
C ILE A 104 2.52 -8.21 2.62
N VAL A 105 2.25 -8.88 1.50
CA VAL A 105 2.97 -10.06 1.03
C VAL A 105 4.45 -9.76 0.79
N LYS A 106 4.78 -8.60 0.21
CA LYS A 106 6.18 -8.15 0.02
C LYS A 106 6.89 -7.90 1.35
N ARG A 107 6.19 -7.33 2.35
CA ARG A 107 6.74 -7.09 3.69
C ARG A 107 6.94 -8.39 4.47
N ILE A 108 6.03 -9.35 4.32
CA ILE A 108 6.16 -10.73 4.83
C ILE A 108 7.37 -11.45 4.21
N ASN A 109 7.60 -11.29 2.90
CA ASN A 109 8.77 -11.88 2.24
C ASN A 109 10.09 -11.19 2.65
N GLY A 110 10.07 -9.89 2.93
CA GLY A 110 11.24 -9.17 3.45
C GLY A 110 11.66 -9.61 4.86
N TRP A 111 10.73 -10.13 5.67
CA TRP A 111 11.02 -10.65 7.01
C TRP A 111 11.66 -12.04 7.02
N LYS A 112 11.60 -12.79 5.91
CA LYS A 112 12.35 -14.07 5.79
C LYS A 112 13.85 -13.85 5.69
N VAL A 113 14.30 -12.75 5.08
CA VAL A 113 15.73 -12.43 4.91
C VAL A 113 16.42 -12.13 6.26
N LEU A 114 15.64 -11.73 7.27
CA LEU A 114 16.15 -11.45 8.63
C LEU A 114 16.33 -12.70 9.51
N ARG A 115 15.95 -13.90 9.05
CA ARG A 115 16.19 -15.16 9.80
C ARG A 115 17.53 -15.81 9.49
N ASP A 116 18.12 -15.57 8.31
CA ASP A 116 19.33 -16.28 7.86
C ASP A 116 20.60 -15.41 7.86
N GLY A 117 20.49 -14.12 8.22
CA GLY A 117 21.64 -13.21 8.37
C GLY A 117 21.90 -12.88 9.84
N GLY A 118 22.74 -13.67 10.50
CA GLY A 118 23.21 -13.39 11.85
C GLY A 118 24.03 -12.09 11.92
N GLY A 119 23.85 -11.35 13.01
CA GLY A 119 24.79 -10.35 13.51
C GLY A 119 24.85 -9.02 12.76
N LEU A 120 23.98 -8.08 13.14
CA LEU A 120 24.30 -6.65 13.14
C LEU A 120 23.55 -5.99 14.31
N GLU A 121 24.33 -5.42 15.20
CA GLU A 121 23.96 -4.82 16.47
C GLU A 121 23.00 -3.63 16.33
N HIS A 122 22.16 -3.47 17.36
CA HIS A 122 21.57 -2.23 17.85
C HIS A 122 21.69 -0.98 16.95
N ARG A 123 20.74 -0.81 16.01
CA ARG A 123 20.27 0.53 15.64
C ARG A 123 18.93 0.80 16.31
N THR A 124 19.04 1.56 17.40
CA THR A 124 18.06 2.45 18.04
C THR A 124 16.70 2.55 17.34
N LEU A 125 15.69 1.89 17.90
CA LEU A 125 14.26 2.03 17.58
C LEU A 125 13.57 2.94 18.61
N TYR A 126 14.15 4.10 18.90
CA TYR A 126 13.50 5.18 19.64
C TYR A 126 13.41 6.41 18.72
N GLY A 127 12.18 6.84 18.39
CA GLY A 127 11.87 8.15 17.80
C GLY A 127 11.36 8.15 16.35
N PRO A 128 10.22 8.81 16.05
CA PRO A 128 9.90 9.23 14.69
C PRO A 128 10.90 10.31 14.22
N PRO A 129 11.24 10.34 12.91
CA PRO A 129 12.29 11.20 12.39
C PRO A 129 11.75 12.60 12.08
N PHE A 130 11.79 13.55 13.01
CA PHE A 130 11.59 14.97 12.69
C PHE A 130 12.36 15.89 13.64
N SER A 131 13.44 16.50 13.15
CA SER A 131 14.07 17.67 13.75
C SER A 131 14.42 18.72 12.66
N GLY A 132 13.61 19.79 12.59
CA GLY A 132 13.92 21.17 12.13
C GLY A 132 13.78 21.55 10.63
N PRO A 133 13.63 22.85 10.24
CA PRO A 133 13.43 24.08 11.04
C PRO A 133 12.21 24.98 10.66
N ASN A 134 11.98 25.95 11.56
CA ASN A 134 10.99 27.04 11.66
C ASN A 134 10.65 27.84 10.39
N ILE A 135 9.37 28.24 10.25
CA ILE A 135 8.82 29.54 9.74
C ILE A 135 7.27 29.50 9.66
N ALA A 136 6.64 28.32 9.53
CA ALA A 136 5.17 28.21 9.43
C ALA A 136 4.40 28.10 10.77
N GLN A 137 5.11 28.11 11.91
CA GLN A 137 4.51 27.87 13.22
C GLN A 137 3.68 29.06 13.73
N ASP A 138 4.04 30.31 13.45
CA ASP A 138 3.51 31.46 14.19
C ASP A 138 2.01 31.75 13.99
N LEU A 139 1.46 31.56 12.79
CA LEU A 139 0.05 31.90 12.51
C LEU A 139 -0.96 30.83 12.94
N THR A 140 -0.50 29.58 13.09
CA THR A 140 -1.34 28.46 13.54
C THR A 140 -1.23 28.27 15.06
N ARG A 141 -0.05 28.54 15.61
CA ARG A 141 0.27 28.53 17.05
C ARG A 141 -0.61 29.50 17.84
N GLN A 142 -0.76 30.76 17.40
CA GLN A 142 -1.58 31.78 18.10
C GLN A 142 -3.06 31.39 18.32
N LYS A 143 -3.65 30.51 17.49
CA LYS A 143 -5.06 30.11 17.64
C LYS A 143 -5.23 28.82 18.45
N VAL A 144 -4.21 27.98 18.50
CA VAL A 144 -4.23 26.67 19.16
C VAL A 144 -3.62 26.74 20.56
N GLU A 145 -2.67 27.63 20.82
CA GLU A 145 -1.99 27.78 22.11
C GLU A 145 -2.94 28.08 23.28
N PHE A 146 -4.01 28.84 23.05
CA PHE A 146 -5.02 29.09 24.09
C PHE A 146 -5.72 27.81 24.57
N HIS A 147 -5.69 26.73 23.78
CA HIS A 147 -6.33 25.45 24.09
C HIS A 147 -5.33 24.35 24.48
N ILE A 148 -4.04 24.71 24.63
CA ILE A 148 -2.96 23.83 25.06
C ILE A 148 -2.43 24.38 26.38
N LYS A 149 -2.65 23.65 27.46
CA LYS A 149 -2.04 23.94 28.76
C LYS A 149 -0.73 23.17 28.89
N TRP A 150 0.38 23.83 29.19
CA TRP A 150 1.63 23.15 29.49
C TRP A 150 1.65 22.68 30.94
N SER A 151 2.03 21.42 31.15
CA SER A 151 2.35 20.88 32.48
C SER A 151 3.81 21.16 32.78
N ILE A 152 4.06 21.89 33.87
CA ILE A 152 5.40 22.26 34.30
C ILE A 152 6.07 21.07 34.99
N GLN A 153 7.21 20.67 34.44
CA GLN A 153 8.13 19.66 34.95
C GLN A 153 9.43 20.39 35.36
N ASN A 154 10.46 20.37 34.52
CA ASN A 154 11.73 21.07 34.75
C ASN A 154 11.68 22.60 34.48
N GLY A 155 10.55 23.13 34.03
CA GLY A 155 10.35 24.56 33.79
C GLY A 155 11.02 25.08 32.51
N SER A 156 11.19 24.21 31.51
CA SER A 156 11.74 24.55 30.19
C SER A 156 10.80 25.41 29.33
N SER A 157 9.52 25.51 29.68
CA SER A 157 8.52 26.36 29.01
C SER A 157 8.88 27.84 29.10
N SER A 158 8.48 28.60 28.07
CA SER A 158 8.58 30.05 28.06
C SER A 158 7.64 30.66 29.11
N PHE A 159 8.21 31.45 30.02
CA PHE A 159 7.46 32.08 31.11
C PHE A 159 6.33 32.98 30.57
N TRP A 160 6.58 33.70 29.49
CA TRP A 160 5.63 34.68 28.96
C TRP A 160 4.71 34.14 27.87
N TRP A 161 5.22 33.25 27.01
CA TRP A 161 4.58 32.94 25.72
C TRP A 161 3.93 31.56 25.66
N ASP A 162 4.32 30.62 26.52
CA ASP A 162 3.64 29.33 26.62
C ASP A 162 2.48 29.42 27.62
N ASN A 163 1.37 28.75 27.33
CA ASN A 163 0.20 28.72 28.20
C ASN A 163 0.34 27.63 29.27
N TRP A 164 1.17 27.86 30.28
CA TRP A 164 1.32 26.93 31.42
C TRP A 164 0.39 27.25 32.60
N THR A 165 -0.22 28.44 32.60
CA THR A 165 -1.18 28.89 33.61
C THR A 165 -2.56 28.22 33.46
N GLY A 166 -2.94 27.86 32.22
CA GLY A 166 -4.26 27.34 31.87
C GLY A 166 -5.25 28.43 31.43
N ASP A 167 -4.96 29.70 31.69
CA ASP A 167 -5.77 30.87 31.30
C ASP A 167 -5.17 31.63 30.10
N GLY A 168 -4.28 30.99 29.35
CA GLY A 168 -3.55 31.56 28.23
C GLY A 168 -2.18 32.13 28.61
N PRO A 169 -1.35 32.51 27.62
CA PRO A 169 0.00 33.04 27.89
C PRO A 169 -0.03 34.33 28.74
N LEU A 170 0.85 34.40 29.76
CA LEU A 170 0.98 35.58 30.63
C LEU A 170 1.29 36.86 29.87
N ALA A 171 1.92 36.76 28.69
CA ALA A 171 2.21 37.90 27.83
C ALA A 171 0.98 38.72 27.44
N HIS A 172 -0.20 38.09 27.36
CA HIS A 172 -1.46 38.74 27.05
C HIS A 172 -2.20 39.25 28.30
N GLN A 173 -1.88 38.72 29.48
CA GLN A 173 -2.53 39.06 30.74
C GLN A 173 -1.87 40.27 31.43
N VAL A 174 -0.56 40.46 31.24
CA VAL A 174 0.20 41.54 31.88
C VAL A 174 0.66 42.56 30.84
N GLN A 175 0.20 43.81 30.94
CA GLN A 175 0.59 44.90 30.02
C GLN A 175 1.69 45.79 30.63
N GLY A 176 2.51 46.44 29.78
CA GLY A 176 3.48 47.45 30.23
C GLY A 176 4.87 46.96 30.68
N ILE A 177 5.12 45.64 30.70
CA ILE A 177 6.42 45.05 31.08
C ILE A 177 7.16 44.50 29.85
N ARG A 178 8.49 44.63 29.81
CA ARG A 178 9.33 44.07 28.75
C ARG A 178 9.36 42.54 28.85
N LYS A 179 8.86 41.85 27.83
CA LYS A 179 8.75 40.38 27.79
C LYS A 179 9.80 39.79 26.87
N SER A 180 10.53 38.79 27.35
CA SER A 180 11.53 38.07 26.57
C SER A 180 11.04 36.67 26.26
N ALA A 181 11.18 36.23 25.02
CA ALA A 181 10.89 34.85 24.63
C ALA A 181 11.87 33.82 25.23
N LYS A 182 13.04 34.29 25.71
CA LYS A 182 14.08 33.44 26.29
C LYS A 182 13.89 33.18 27.78
N THR A 183 13.05 33.96 28.46
CA THR A 183 12.79 33.79 29.90
C THR A 183 11.99 32.50 30.11
N GLN A 184 12.54 31.57 30.87
CA GLN A 184 11.94 30.27 31.15
C GLN A 184 11.30 30.22 32.53
N VAL A 185 10.33 29.33 32.72
CA VAL A 185 9.64 29.13 34.00
C VAL A 185 10.62 28.76 35.12
N LYS A 186 11.64 27.95 34.82
CA LYS A 186 12.66 27.53 35.79
C LYS A 186 13.45 28.66 36.45
N GLU A 187 13.49 29.85 35.85
CA GLU A 187 14.17 31.02 36.43
C GLU A 187 13.42 31.57 37.67
N PHE A 188 12.14 31.22 37.79
CA PHE A 188 11.24 31.56 38.90
C PHE A 188 11.00 30.39 39.85
N LEU A 189 11.77 29.30 39.71
CA LEU A 189 11.70 28.13 40.57
C LEU A 189 12.98 28.03 41.41
N THR A 190 12.81 27.84 42.72
CA THR A 190 13.89 27.53 43.66
C THR A 190 13.51 26.29 44.45
N ASN A 191 14.34 25.24 44.46
CA ASN A 191 14.08 23.98 45.17
C ASN A 191 12.69 23.37 44.90
N ARG A 192 12.26 23.35 43.63
CA ARG A 192 10.94 22.84 43.19
C ARG A 192 9.74 23.60 43.76
N GLN A 193 9.93 24.85 44.16
CA GLN A 193 8.85 25.76 44.58
C GLN A 193 8.96 27.09 43.85
N TRP A 194 7.81 27.76 43.69
CA TRP A 194 7.73 29.09 43.11
C TRP A 194 8.44 30.11 44.01
N ASP A 195 9.39 30.85 43.44
CA ASP A 195 10.05 31.96 44.13
C ASP A 195 9.15 33.21 44.07
N ILE A 196 8.35 33.37 45.13
CA ILE A 196 7.38 34.46 45.28
C ILE A 196 8.04 35.84 45.15
N ASN A 197 9.27 36.01 45.66
CA ASN A 197 9.97 37.28 45.60
C ASN A 197 10.35 37.63 44.16
N ARG A 198 10.82 36.65 43.39
CA ARG A 198 11.12 36.84 41.96
C ARG A 198 9.86 37.05 41.13
N LEU A 199 8.77 36.34 41.44
CA LEU A 199 7.48 36.54 40.74
C LEU A 199 6.91 37.94 40.99
N ASN A 200 6.90 38.40 42.25
CA ASN A 200 6.37 39.74 42.61
C ASN A 200 7.18 40.92 42.05
N GLN A 201 8.44 40.70 41.64
CA GLN A 201 9.23 41.71 40.92
C GLN A 201 8.73 41.94 39.49
N VAL A 202 8.01 40.96 38.93
CA VAL A 202 7.69 40.91 37.50
C VAL A 202 6.18 40.80 37.26
N LEU A 203 5.39 40.40 38.25
CA LEU A 203 3.95 40.19 38.17
C LEU A 203 3.21 40.89 39.33
N PRO A 204 1.97 41.36 39.09
CA PRO A 204 1.08 41.81 40.16
C PRO A 204 0.81 40.70 41.19
N SER A 205 0.66 41.07 42.46
CA SER A 205 0.48 40.12 43.58
C SER A 205 -0.64 39.10 43.37
N HIS A 206 -1.78 39.52 42.82
CA HIS A 206 -2.91 38.62 42.55
C HIS A 206 -2.60 37.51 41.51
N ILE A 207 -1.70 37.77 40.56
CA ILE A 207 -1.25 36.77 39.58
C ILE A 207 -0.20 35.86 40.21
N THR A 208 0.70 36.42 41.03
CA THR A 208 1.68 35.64 41.80
C THR A 208 0.98 34.62 42.72
N ASP A 209 -0.07 35.04 43.43
CA ASP A 209 -0.83 34.16 44.33
C ASP A 209 -1.54 33.02 43.59
N PHE A 210 -1.98 33.28 42.34
CA PHE A 210 -2.53 32.25 41.47
C PHE A 210 -1.45 31.27 41.00
N ILE A 211 -0.31 31.78 40.52
CA ILE A 211 0.81 30.96 40.03
C ILE A 211 1.34 30.03 41.11
N CYS A 212 1.43 30.50 42.36
CA CYS A 212 1.92 29.70 43.48
C CYS A 212 1.04 28.48 43.80
N ARG A 213 -0.19 28.41 43.26
CA ARG A 213 -1.09 27.25 43.41
C ARG A 213 -0.92 26.20 42.31
N ILE A 214 -0.07 26.46 41.31
CA ILE A 214 0.19 25.54 40.21
C ILE A 214 1.24 24.52 40.65
N ASP A 215 0.88 23.24 40.62
CA ASP A 215 1.77 22.13 40.95
C ASP A 215 2.93 21.99 39.95
N ILE A 216 4.12 21.69 40.47
CA ILE A 216 5.35 21.45 39.71
C ILE A 216 5.66 19.95 39.74
N GLY A 217 5.92 19.36 38.57
CA GLY A 217 6.18 17.94 38.42
C GLY A 217 7.62 17.50 38.72
N ASN A 218 8.15 16.63 37.87
CA ASN A 218 9.47 16.02 37.97
C ASN A 218 10.54 16.90 37.26
N ASP A 219 11.71 17.08 37.88
CA ASP A 219 12.80 17.89 37.34
C ASP A 219 13.66 17.17 36.29
N THR A 220 13.52 15.84 36.17
CA THR A 220 14.22 15.05 35.15
C THR A 220 13.50 14.99 33.79
N GLU A 221 12.26 15.48 33.72
CA GLU A 221 11.45 15.43 32.51
C GLU A 221 11.20 16.84 31.95
N ASP A 222 11.09 16.95 30.64
CA ASP A 222 10.75 18.20 29.97
C ASP A 222 9.26 18.53 30.16
N ASP A 223 8.95 19.83 30.15
CA ASP A 223 7.56 20.29 30.17
C ASP A 223 6.80 19.75 28.95
N PHE A 224 5.52 19.41 29.11
CA PHE A 224 4.73 18.84 28.02
C PHE A 224 3.33 19.45 27.88
N PRO A 225 2.79 19.54 26.64
CA PRO A 225 1.47 20.11 26.39
C PRO A 225 0.31 19.15 26.71
N ILE A 226 -0.74 19.68 27.33
CA ILE A 226 -2.03 19.03 27.62
C ILE A 226 -3.12 19.76 26.83
N CYS A 227 -3.85 19.06 25.96
CA CYS A 227 -4.98 19.64 25.23
C CYS A 227 -6.24 19.66 26.12
N THR A 228 -6.78 20.84 26.40
CA THR A 228 -7.99 21.01 27.21
C THR A 228 -9.24 21.00 26.32
N LEU A 229 -9.70 19.82 25.90
CA LEU A 229 -11.06 19.66 25.37
C LEU A 229 -11.68 18.36 25.88
N SER A 230 -12.64 18.53 26.79
CA SER A 230 -13.64 17.52 27.18
C SER A 230 -14.86 18.27 27.73
N ASP A 231 -15.95 18.33 26.95
CA ASP A 231 -17.25 18.90 27.36
C ASP A 231 -18.00 18.02 28.40
N ASP A 232 -17.39 16.92 28.85
CA ASP A 232 -17.97 15.90 29.72
C ASP A 232 -17.28 15.78 31.09
N GLY A 233 -16.36 16.70 31.43
CA GLY A 233 -15.70 16.72 32.74
C GLY A 233 -14.73 15.56 33.00
N ASN A 234 -14.46 14.72 32.00
CA ASN A 234 -13.43 13.68 32.07
C ASN A 234 -12.13 14.20 31.46
N VAL A 235 -11.00 14.01 32.16
CA VAL A 235 -9.68 14.33 31.60
C VAL A 235 -9.52 13.65 30.23
N PRO A 236 -9.32 14.39 29.13
CA PRO A 236 -9.17 13.80 27.81
C PRO A 236 -7.90 12.94 27.80
N GLN A 237 -8.07 11.62 27.68
CA GLN A 237 -6.94 10.71 27.53
C GLN A 237 -6.24 10.98 26.19
N VAL A 238 -4.90 11.06 26.22
CA VAL A 238 -4.09 11.19 25.01
C VAL A 238 -4.35 9.99 24.10
N GLU A 239 -4.86 10.24 22.89
CA GLU A 239 -5.03 9.19 21.88
C GLU A 239 -3.66 8.71 21.36
N SER A 240 -3.05 7.78 22.08
CA SER A 240 -1.83 7.08 21.66
C SER A 240 -2.17 5.86 20.77
N MET A 241 -1.18 5.32 20.05
CA MET A 241 -1.35 4.06 19.30
C MET A 241 -1.79 2.91 20.23
N GLN A 242 -1.26 2.90 21.45
CA GLN A 242 -1.60 1.92 22.47
C GLN A 242 -3.07 2.08 22.90
N HIS A 243 -3.51 3.30 23.19
CA HIS A 243 -4.89 3.58 23.55
C HIS A 243 -5.87 3.17 22.43
N VAL A 244 -5.60 3.60 21.19
CA VAL A 244 -6.49 3.37 20.04
C VAL A 244 -6.57 1.88 19.69
N PHE A 245 -5.43 1.19 19.58
CA PHE A 245 -5.38 -0.17 19.03
C PHE A 245 -5.39 -1.28 20.07
N VAL A 246 -5.25 -0.98 21.36
CA VAL A 246 -5.15 -2.00 22.41
C VAL A 246 -6.11 -1.73 23.57
N GLU A 247 -6.01 -0.56 24.20
CA GLU A 247 -6.68 -0.32 25.49
C GLU A 247 -8.15 0.10 25.34
N SER A 248 -8.54 0.59 24.16
CA SER A 248 -9.93 0.96 23.90
C SER A 248 -10.87 -0.24 23.97
N GLU A 249 -12.09 -0.03 24.46
CA GLU A 249 -13.12 -1.08 24.51
C GLU A 249 -13.43 -1.66 23.13
N ALA A 250 -13.34 -0.82 22.09
CA ALA A 250 -13.44 -1.26 20.71
C ALA A 250 -12.32 -2.24 20.33
N ALA A 251 -11.07 -1.92 20.66
CA ALA A 251 -9.93 -2.77 20.39
C ALA A 251 -10.03 -4.10 21.15
N LYS A 252 -10.23 -4.06 22.47
CA LYS A 252 -10.38 -5.27 23.31
C LYS A 252 -11.45 -6.20 22.75
N HIS A 253 -12.60 -5.65 22.36
CA HIS A 253 -13.70 -6.42 21.78
C HIS A 253 -13.29 -7.12 20.47
N ILE A 254 -12.65 -6.40 19.54
CA ILE A 254 -12.28 -6.96 18.23
C ILE A 254 -11.16 -7.99 18.36
N TRP A 255 -10.09 -7.69 19.10
CA TRP A 255 -8.98 -8.63 19.32
C TRP A 255 -9.47 -9.93 19.93
N LYS A 256 -10.33 -9.86 20.95
CA LYS A 256 -10.93 -11.05 21.58
C LYS A 256 -11.77 -11.85 20.59
N ASN A 257 -12.68 -11.20 19.85
CA ASN A 257 -13.60 -11.90 18.93
C ASN A 257 -12.89 -12.57 17.74
N ILE A 258 -11.78 -12.00 17.28
CA ILE A 258 -11.02 -12.57 16.15
C ILE A 258 -9.98 -13.59 16.65
N GLY A 259 -9.29 -13.28 17.75
CA GLY A 259 -8.18 -14.08 18.28
C GLY A 259 -8.60 -15.32 19.07
N SER A 260 -9.64 -15.25 19.91
CA SER A 260 -10.01 -16.37 20.78
C SER A 260 -10.31 -17.68 20.04
N PRO A 261 -11.00 -17.69 18.88
CA PRO A 261 -11.21 -18.92 18.10
C PRO A 261 -9.95 -19.51 17.46
N LEU A 262 -8.86 -18.74 17.39
CA LEU A 262 -7.53 -19.17 16.94
C LEU A 262 -6.59 -19.51 18.11
N GLY A 263 -7.12 -19.52 19.34
CA GLY A 263 -6.32 -19.73 20.55
C GLY A 263 -5.42 -18.55 20.92
N ILE A 264 -5.62 -17.37 20.33
CA ILE A 264 -4.84 -16.17 20.65
C ILE A 264 -5.55 -15.37 21.74
N ILE A 265 -4.85 -15.16 22.85
CA ILE A 265 -5.30 -14.31 23.95
C ILE A 265 -4.85 -12.89 23.66
N HIS A 266 -5.72 -11.92 23.93
CA HIS A 266 -5.40 -10.51 23.87
C HIS A 266 -4.93 -10.01 25.25
N PRO A 267 -3.62 -9.87 25.50
CA PRO A 267 -3.13 -9.34 26.75
C PRO A 267 -3.28 -7.83 26.81
N ASN A 268 -3.33 -7.28 28.03
CA ASN A 268 -3.08 -5.86 28.23
C ASN A 268 -1.56 -5.62 28.17
N ALA A 269 -1.03 -5.46 26.95
CA ALA A 269 0.40 -5.34 26.68
C ALA A 269 0.65 -4.33 25.55
N PRO A 270 1.89 -3.84 25.37
CA PRO A 270 2.23 -2.97 24.26
C PRO A 270 1.83 -3.58 22.90
N ILE A 271 1.37 -2.76 21.96
CA ILE A 271 0.95 -3.21 20.61
C ILE A 271 1.99 -4.10 19.92
N ALA A 272 3.28 -3.82 20.10
CA ALA A 272 4.36 -4.65 19.57
C ALA A 272 4.35 -6.08 20.13
N THR A 273 4.04 -6.24 21.42
CA THR A 273 3.90 -7.56 22.07
C THR A 273 2.68 -8.31 21.54
N ILE A 274 1.58 -7.60 21.29
CA ILE A 274 0.40 -8.21 20.66
C ILE A 274 0.77 -8.74 19.28
N PHE A 275 1.41 -7.94 18.42
CA PHE A 275 1.86 -8.41 17.10
C PHE A 275 2.80 -9.61 17.21
N LYS A 276 3.76 -9.57 18.14
CA LYS A 276 4.68 -10.68 18.38
C LYS A 276 3.92 -11.97 18.76
N ASN A 277 2.95 -11.91 19.66
CA ASN A 277 2.15 -13.08 20.06
C ASN A 277 1.43 -13.74 18.88
N TRP A 278 0.93 -12.95 17.93
CA TRP A 278 0.30 -13.47 16.71
C TRP A 278 1.30 -14.09 15.74
N LEU A 279 2.50 -13.50 15.62
CA LEU A 279 3.56 -13.98 14.71
C LEU A 279 4.26 -15.24 15.23
N ASP A 280 4.43 -15.35 16.55
CA ASP A 280 5.07 -16.48 17.23
C ASP A 280 4.10 -17.63 17.52
N ALA A 281 2.80 -17.43 17.25
CA ALA A 281 1.79 -18.47 17.44
C ALA A 281 2.11 -19.73 16.62
N LYS A 282 1.94 -20.90 17.23
CA LYS A 282 2.25 -22.20 16.61
C LYS A 282 1.44 -22.41 15.32
N ILE A 283 2.13 -22.46 14.20
CA ILE A 283 1.54 -22.67 12.88
C ILE A 283 1.23 -24.16 12.67
N LYS A 284 -0.05 -24.50 12.42
CA LYS A 284 -0.50 -25.87 12.15
C LYS A 284 -0.39 -26.28 10.68
N ASN A 285 -0.58 -25.34 9.76
CA ASN A 285 -0.42 -25.52 8.31
C ASN A 285 -0.22 -24.15 7.63
N LYS A 286 0.07 -24.15 6.31
CA LYS A 286 0.34 -22.92 5.56
C LYS A 286 -0.83 -21.93 5.56
N ILE A 287 -2.08 -22.39 5.44
CA ILE A 287 -3.27 -21.51 5.44
C ILE A 287 -3.47 -20.89 6.82
N HIS A 288 -3.35 -21.71 7.88
CA HIS A 288 -3.42 -21.23 9.26
C HIS A 288 -2.35 -20.16 9.55
N GLY A 289 -1.11 -20.38 9.12
CA GLY A 289 -0.03 -19.41 9.27
C GLY A 289 -0.32 -18.07 8.56
N LEU A 290 -0.93 -18.10 7.37
CA LEU A 290 -1.34 -16.88 6.66
C LEU A 290 -2.41 -16.09 7.43
N VAL A 291 -3.38 -16.78 8.02
CA VAL A 291 -4.43 -16.14 8.84
C VAL A 291 -3.83 -15.45 10.06
N LEU A 292 -2.94 -16.13 10.78
CA LEU A 292 -2.25 -15.57 11.96
C LEU A 292 -1.42 -14.33 11.62
N GLN A 293 -0.75 -14.32 10.46
CA GLN A 293 0.06 -13.19 10.02
C GLN A 293 -0.78 -12.00 9.52
N ALA A 294 -1.91 -12.25 8.87
CA ALA A 294 -2.75 -11.20 8.28
C ALA A 294 -3.69 -10.53 9.29
N ALA A 295 -4.20 -11.29 10.26
CA ALA A 295 -5.24 -10.83 11.18
C ALA A 295 -4.86 -9.56 11.98
N PRO A 296 -3.65 -9.42 12.56
CA PRO A 296 -3.27 -8.21 13.32
C PRO A 296 -3.38 -6.92 12.51
N THR A 297 -2.90 -6.96 11.27
CA THR A 297 -2.94 -5.81 10.35
C THR A 297 -4.37 -5.44 9.99
N LEU A 298 -5.22 -6.44 9.71
CA LEU A 298 -6.63 -6.22 9.37
C LEU A 298 -7.42 -5.66 10.57
N ILE A 299 -7.13 -6.13 11.78
CA ILE A 299 -7.76 -5.62 13.01
C ILE A 299 -7.41 -4.13 13.21
N CYS A 300 -6.12 -3.78 13.17
CA CYS A 300 -5.69 -2.39 13.28
C CYS A 300 -6.29 -1.50 12.19
N TRP A 301 -6.36 -1.99 10.94
CA TRP A 301 -6.95 -1.24 9.83
C TRP A 301 -8.44 -0.93 10.05
N GLU A 302 -9.22 -1.91 10.50
CA GLU A 302 -10.66 -1.71 10.75
C GLU A 302 -10.93 -0.78 11.93
N ILE A 303 -10.13 -0.89 13.00
CA ILE A 303 -10.19 0.03 14.14
C ILE A 303 -9.85 1.46 13.69
N TRP A 304 -8.74 1.64 12.96
CA TRP A 304 -8.30 2.93 12.46
C TRP A 304 -9.36 3.60 11.57
N LYS A 305 -9.95 2.83 10.66
CA LYS A 305 -10.98 3.31 9.75
C LYS A 305 -12.23 3.78 10.50
N GLN A 306 -12.71 3.03 11.49
CA GLN A 306 -13.87 3.48 12.28
C GLN A 306 -13.56 4.65 13.19
N ARG A 307 -12.38 4.68 13.82
CA ARG A 307 -11.93 5.86 14.57
C ARG A 307 -11.90 7.09 13.67
N SER A 308 -11.32 7.00 12.49
CA SER A 308 -11.25 8.11 11.54
C SER A 308 -12.63 8.55 11.05
N SER A 309 -13.55 7.61 10.81
CA SER A 309 -14.92 7.94 10.40
C SER A 309 -15.72 8.61 11.52
N CYS A 310 -15.47 8.24 12.78
CA CYS A 310 -16.11 8.89 13.92
C CYS A 310 -15.51 10.27 14.21
N ARG A 311 -14.19 10.42 14.09
CA ARG A 311 -13.49 11.67 14.43
C ARG A 311 -13.59 12.74 13.35
N TYR A 312 -13.58 12.35 12.08
CA TYR A 312 -13.53 13.28 10.94
C TYR A 312 -14.69 13.12 9.95
N GLY A 313 -15.50 12.07 10.09
CA GLY A 313 -16.63 11.78 9.22
C GLY A 313 -17.98 12.13 9.85
N THR A 314 -19.04 11.59 9.26
CA THR A 314 -20.44 11.78 9.74
C THR A 314 -20.88 10.75 10.77
N GLN A 315 -20.03 9.75 11.05
CA GLN A 315 -20.38 8.65 11.95
C GLN A 315 -20.29 9.12 13.40
N LYS A 316 -21.33 8.85 14.20
CA LYS A 316 -21.40 9.35 15.59
C LYS A 316 -20.85 8.38 16.64
N LYS A 317 -20.67 7.09 16.32
CA LYS A 317 -20.26 6.05 17.26
C LYS A 317 -19.55 4.88 16.59
N PHE A 318 -18.79 4.10 17.37
CA PHE A 318 -18.18 2.87 16.90
C PHE A 318 -19.23 1.78 16.64
N HIS A 319 -19.08 1.06 15.53
CA HIS A 319 -19.90 -0.09 15.19
C HIS A 319 -19.06 -1.37 15.26
N HIS A 320 -18.94 -1.95 16.46
CA HIS A 320 -18.09 -3.11 16.75
C HIS A 320 -18.40 -4.32 15.85
N ASN A 321 -19.69 -4.61 15.64
CA ASN A 321 -20.09 -5.71 14.78
C ASN A 321 -19.65 -5.50 13.32
N VAL A 322 -19.73 -4.28 12.79
CA VAL A 322 -19.31 -4.00 11.40
C VAL A 322 -17.81 -4.23 11.23
N MET A 323 -16.99 -3.76 12.18
CA MET A 323 -15.53 -4.02 12.16
C MET A 323 -15.24 -5.52 12.21
N LYS A 324 -15.85 -6.25 13.15
CA LYS A 324 -15.70 -7.70 13.30
C LYS A 324 -16.04 -8.42 12.00
N HIS A 325 -17.20 -8.13 11.40
CA HIS A 325 -17.62 -8.75 10.14
C HIS A 325 -16.65 -8.43 9.00
N GLN A 326 -16.12 -7.20 8.93
CA GLN A 326 -15.21 -6.81 7.88
C GLN A 326 -13.84 -7.51 7.99
N VAL A 327 -13.30 -7.68 9.21
CA VAL A 327 -12.08 -8.48 9.44
C VAL A 327 -12.32 -9.94 9.03
N ILE A 328 -13.40 -10.56 9.53
CA ILE A 328 -13.75 -11.95 9.21
C ILE A 328 -13.93 -12.14 7.70
N TRP A 329 -14.62 -11.21 7.02
CA TRP A 329 -14.86 -11.29 5.59
C TRP A 329 -13.55 -11.22 4.78
N ASN A 330 -12.61 -10.37 5.18
CA ASN A 330 -11.30 -10.27 4.53
C ASN A 330 -10.49 -11.57 4.72
N LEU A 331 -10.45 -12.10 5.94
CA LEU A 331 -9.77 -13.37 6.25
C LEU A 331 -10.42 -14.54 5.51
N LYS A 332 -11.75 -14.63 5.50
CA LYS A 332 -12.51 -15.65 4.77
C LYS A 332 -12.21 -15.57 3.27
N SER A 333 -12.26 -14.37 2.68
CA SER A 333 -11.98 -14.18 1.24
C SER A 333 -10.57 -14.62 0.86
N MET A 334 -9.59 -14.45 1.74
CA MET A 334 -8.23 -14.95 1.55
C MET A 334 -8.19 -16.48 1.60
N VAL A 335 -8.84 -17.09 2.59
CA VAL A 335 -8.85 -18.54 2.80
C VAL A 335 -9.62 -19.29 1.71
N THR A 336 -10.78 -18.78 1.27
CA THR A 336 -11.61 -19.43 0.24
C THR A 336 -10.87 -19.58 -1.09
N LYS A 337 -9.98 -18.64 -1.43
CA LYS A 337 -9.13 -18.75 -2.64
C LYS A 337 -8.06 -19.83 -2.55
N LEU A 338 -7.71 -20.26 -1.34
CA LEU A 338 -6.62 -21.21 -1.07
C LEU A 338 -7.15 -22.62 -0.75
N MET A 339 -8.43 -22.76 -0.43
CA MET A 339 -9.06 -24.05 -0.12
C MET A 339 -9.71 -24.65 -1.38
N PRO A 340 -9.34 -25.89 -1.80
CA PRO A 340 -9.75 -26.47 -3.09
C PRO A 340 -11.26 -26.64 -3.34
N ASN A 341 -12.09 -26.72 -2.28
CA ASN A 341 -13.49 -27.15 -2.42
C ASN A 341 -14.54 -26.10 -2.00
N GLY A 342 -14.16 -24.84 -1.80
CA GLY A 342 -15.09 -23.70 -1.63
C GLY A 342 -15.98 -23.70 -0.37
N ASP A 343 -16.19 -24.84 0.29
CA ASP A 343 -17.02 -24.95 1.48
C ASP A 343 -16.29 -24.32 2.67
N THR A 344 -16.64 -23.06 2.95
CA THR A 344 -16.09 -22.29 4.05
C THR A 344 -17.24 -21.88 4.97
N PRO A 345 -17.26 -22.36 6.22
CA PRO A 345 -18.32 -22.03 7.17
C PRO A 345 -18.59 -20.53 7.25
N HIS A 346 -19.85 -20.15 7.46
CA HIS A 346 -20.22 -18.75 7.67
C HIS A 346 -19.83 -18.25 9.06
N TYR A 347 -19.82 -19.16 10.05
CA TYR A 347 -19.45 -18.84 11.42
C TYR A 347 -17.92 -18.90 11.61
N TRP A 348 -17.36 -17.84 12.19
CA TRP A 348 -15.90 -17.67 12.31
C TRP A 348 -15.21 -18.80 13.09
N PRO A 349 -15.66 -19.21 14.29
CA PRO A 349 -15.07 -20.35 14.99
C PRO A 349 -15.07 -21.67 14.20
N SER A 350 -16.15 -21.97 13.49
CA SER A 350 -16.22 -23.17 12.63
C SER A 350 -15.20 -23.09 11.48
N LEU A 351 -15.01 -21.88 10.92
CA LEU A 351 -14.00 -21.65 9.90
C LEU A 351 -12.57 -21.80 10.47
N CYS A 352 -12.28 -21.26 11.64
CA CYS A 352 -11.00 -21.44 12.34
C CYS A 352 -10.69 -22.92 12.56
N TYR A 353 -11.66 -23.69 13.08
CA TYR A 353 -11.52 -25.13 13.30
C TYR A 353 -11.18 -25.88 11.99
N LYS A 354 -11.86 -25.54 10.89
CA LYS A 354 -11.59 -26.13 9.57
C LYS A 354 -10.21 -25.74 9.03
N ILE A 355 -9.80 -24.48 9.19
CA ILE A 355 -8.48 -23.98 8.79
C ILE A 355 -7.38 -24.71 9.55
N GLU A 356 -7.49 -24.82 10.86
CA GLU A 356 -6.47 -25.46 11.70
C GLU A 356 -6.24 -26.93 11.35
N ARG A 357 -7.32 -27.65 11.02
CA ARG A 357 -7.29 -29.08 10.66
C ARG A 357 -7.09 -29.34 9.17
N PHE A 358 -6.97 -28.28 8.37
CA PHE A 358 -6.80 -28.44 6.93
C PHE A 358 -5.49 -29.17 6.62
N LYS A 359 -5.63 -30.35 6.01
CA LYS A 359 -4.51 -31.12 5.45
C LYS A 359 -4.60 -31.03 3.93
N PRO A 360 -3.63 -30.37 3.26
CA PRO A 360 -3.62 -30.35 1.80
C PRO A 360 -3.42 -31.79 1.29
N VAL A 361 -4.25 -32.20 0.34
CA VAL A 361 -4.02 -33.45 -0.40
C VAL A 361 -2.87 -33.18 -1.37
N GLN A 362 -1.73 -33.82 -1.14
CA GLN A 362 -0.60 -33.74 -2.06
C GLN A 362 -0.86 -34.68 -3.22
N THR A 363 -1.06 -34.11 -4.41
CA THR A 363 -1.18 -34.86 -5.66
C THR A 363 0.11 -34.72 -6.46
N TRP A 364 0.68 -35.83 -6.90
CA TRP A 364 1.74 -35.82 -7.92
C TRP A 364 1.12 -36.04 -9.30
N ARG A 365 1.69 -35.39 -10.31
CA ARG A 365 1.35 -35.59 -11.72
C ARG A 365 2.64 -35.70 -12.49
N GLN A 366 2.81 -36.78 -13.24
CA GLN A 366 3.90 -36.86 -14.22
C GLN A 366 3.63 -35.83 -15.32
N VAL A 367 4.62 -34.97 -15.59
CA VAL A 367 4.57 -33.96 -16.64
C VAL A 367 5.53 -34.38 -17.73
N GLN A 368 4.99 -34.62 -18.92
CA GLN A 368 5.77 -34.91 -20.13
C GLN A 368 5.10 -34.19 -21.31
N TRP A 369 5.89 -33.81 -22.31
CA TRP A 369 5.35 -33.32 -23.57
C TRP A 369 4.66 -34.47 -24.32
N HIS A 370 3.54 -34.17 -24.97
CA HIS A 370 2.80 -35.16 -25.77
C HIS A 370 2.52 -34.58 -27.16
N PRO A 371 2.48 -35.40 -28.23
CA PRO A 371 2.07 -34.93 -29.55
C PRO A 371 0.64 -34.38 -29.60
N PRO A 372 0.31 -33.52 -30.60
CA PRO A 372 -1.07 -33.07 -30.82
C PRO A 372 -1.97 -34.21 -31.35
N PRO A 373 -3.32 -34.04 -31.31
CA PRO A 373 -4.22 -34.93 -32.01
C PRO A 373 -3.95 -34.99 -33.52
N TYR A 374 -4.31 -36.10 -34.15
CA TYR A 374 -4.16 -36.32 -35.60
C TYR A 374 -4.71 -35.14 -36.43
N GLY A 375 -3.96 -34.71 -37.43
CA GLY A 375 -4.31 -33.60 -38.32
C GLY A 375 -4.14 -32.20 -37.72
N LYS A 376 -3.51 -32.07 -36.53
CA LYS A 376 -3.14 -30.79 -35.93
C LYS A 376 -1.65 -30.69 -35.70
N VAL A 377 -1.13 -29.46 -35.72
CA VAL A 377 0.22 -29.17 -35.20
C VAL A 377 0.14 -28.66 -33.76
N LYS A 378 1.23 -28.79 -33.00
CA LYS A 378 1.36 -28.21 -31.67
C LYS A 378 2.35 -27.05 -31.67
N ILE A 379 1.92 -25.92 -31.17
CA ILE A 379 2.72 -24.70 -31.01
C ILE A 379 2.96 -24.48 -29.53
N ASN A 380 4.18 -24.76 -29.08
CA ASN A 380 4.64 -24.49 -27.73
C ASN A 380 5.33 -23.12 -27.71
N THR A 381 4.93 -22.22 -26.82
CA THR A 381 5.51 -20.86 -26.72
C THR A 381 5.87 -20.50 -25.29
N ASP A 382 6.84 -19.61 -25.13
CA ASP A 382 7.27 -19.05 -23.85
C ASP A 382 7.86 -17.64 -24.01
N GLY A 383 7.83 -16.84 -22.94
CA GLY A 383 8.41 -15.51 -22.87
C GLY A 383 9.35 -15.33 -21.68
N SER A 384 10.59 -14.89 -21.95
CA SER A 384 11.59 -14.55 -20.93
C SER A 384 11.66 -13.03 -20.74
N TYR A 385 11.71 -12.57 -19.48
CA TYR A 385 11.89 -11.16 -19.13
C TYR A 385 12.86 -11.04 -17.96
N ILE A 386 13.96 -10.31 -18.16
CA ILE A 386 14.99 -10.07 -17.15
C ILE A 386 14.77 -8.66 -16.59
N LYS A 387 14.25 -8.57 -15.36
CA LYS A 387 13.80 -7.31 -14.77
C LYS A 387 14.93 -6.31 -14.54
N GLU A 388 16.12 -6.80 -14.20
CA GLU A 388 17.29 -5.99 -13.86
C GLU A 388 17.84 -5.26 -15.09
N SER A 389 17.82 -5.91 -16.26
CA SER A 389 18.31 -5.34 -17.51
C SER A 389 17.21 -4.79 -18.40
N GLY A 390 15.93 -5.12 -18.13
CA GLY A 390 14.79 -4.82 -18.97
C GLY A 390 14.74 -5.64 -20.27
N LYS A 391 15.68 -6.56 -20.50
CA LYS A 391 15.74 -7.39 -21.71
C LYS A 391 14.64 -8.44 -21.72
N ALA A 392 14.06 -8.68 -22.89
CA ALA A 392 13.03 -9.69 -23.07
C ALA A 392 13.24 -10.51 -24.35
N GLY A 393 12.76 -11.74 -24.33
CA GLY A 393 12.84 -12.65 -25.46
C GLY A 393 11.59 -13.52 -25.52
N ILE A 394 11.16 -13.85 -26.73
CA ILE A 394 10.10 -14.82 -27.00
C ILE A 394 10.70 -16.04 -27.65
N GLY A 395 10.17 -17.20 -27.32
CA GLY A 395 10.59 -18.47 -27.87
C GLY A 395 9.40 -19.35 -28.18
N GLY A 396 9.54 -20.22 -29.17
CA GLY A 396 8.54 -21.23 -29.43
C GLY A 396 8.95 -22.25 -30.48
N ILE A 397 8.23 -23.35 -30.51
CA ILE A 397 8.44 -24.46 -31.43
C ILE A 397 7.09 -24.98 -31.92
N ILE A 398 7.03 -25.24 -33.22
CA ILE A 398 5.91 -25.86 -33.92
C ILE A 398 6.31 -27.29 -34.26
N ARG A 399 5.49 -28.25 -33.84
CA ARG A 399 5.70 -29.69 -34.08
C ARG A 399 4.49 -30.32 -34.76
N ASP A 400 4.75 -31.31 -35.62
CA ASP A 400 3.71 -32.14 -36.22
C ASP A 400 3.16 -33.19 -35.24
N GLU A 401 2.27 -34.06 -35.75
CA GLU A 401 1.64 -35.15 -35.01
C GLU A 401 2.62 -36.27 -34.59
N ASP A 402 3.78 -36.38 -35.24
CA ASP A 402 4.86 -37.29 -34.87
C ASP A 402 5.87 -36.64 -33.89
N GLY A 403 5.63 -35.37 -33.52
CA GLY A 403 6.50 -34.58 -32.66
C GLY A 403 7.79 -34.10 -33.33
N ASN A 404 7.88 -34.15 -34.66
CA ASN A 404 9.01 -33.59 -35.38
C ASN A 404 8.90 -32.06 -35.47
N CYS A 405 10.06 -31.39 -35.42
CA CYS A 405 10.13 -29.94 -35.50
C CYS A 405 9.84 -29.45 -36.93
N ILE A 406 8.77 -28.68 -37.10
CA ILE A 406 8.44 -27.95 -38.32
C ILE A 406 9.17 -26.60 -38.34
N MET A 407 9.07 -25.86 -37.23
CA MET A 407 9.68 -24.54 -37.09
C MET A 407 9.96 -24.24 -35.63
N ALA A 408 11.01 -23.48 -35.33
CA ALA A 408 11.22 -22.88 -34.03
C ALA A 408 11.69 -21.43 -34.16
N PHE A 409 11.36 -20.60 -33.18
CA PHE A 409 11.77 -19.20 -33.15
C PHE A 409 12.32 -18.82 -31.80
N ALA A 410 13.27 -17.88 -31.81
CA ALA A 410 13.80 -17.18 -30.65
C ALA A 410 13.99 -15.72 -31.06
N MET A 411 13.28 -14.77 -30.47
CA MET A 411 13.34 -13.36 -30.85
C MET A 411 13.45 -12.44 -29.66
N SER A 412 14.40 -11.51 -29.71
CA SER A 412 14.48 -10.40 -28.77
C SER A 412 13.34 -9.43 -29.01
N ILE A 413 12.67 -9.01 -27.95
CA ILE A 413 11.57 -8.05 -28.01
C ILE A 413 11.67 -7.01 -26.90
N ASP A 414 10.99 -5.88 -27.09
CA ASP A 414 10.77 -4.91 -26.02
C ASP A 414 9.45 -5.19 -25.32
N CYS A 415 9.51 -5.41 -24.00
CA CYS A 415 8.32 -5.53 -23.17
C CYS A 415 8.60 -5.09 -21.73
N ASP A 416 7.53 -4.83 -20.96
CA ASP A 416 7.62 -4.31 -19.59
C ASP A 416 7.38 -5.38 -18.51
N SER A 417 7.12 -6.63 -18.92
CA SER A 417 6.74 -7.71 -18.00
C SER A 417 6.81 -9.11 -18.61
N HIS A 418 7.06 -10.10 -17.76
CA HIS A 418 7.04 -11.52 -18.12
C HIS A 418 5.71 -11.96 -18.77
N ASN A 419 4.56 -11.53 -18.21
CA ASN A 419 3.25 -11.82 -18.79
C ASN A 419 3.06 -11.21 -20.20
N MET A 420 3.67 -10.06 -20.48
CA MET A 420 3.64 -9.47 -21.83
C MET A 420 4.51 -10.29 -22.79
N ALA A 421 5.70 -10.72 -22.37
CA ALA A 421 6.57 -11.58 -23.19
C ALA A 421 5.86 -12.89 -23.57
N GLU A 422 5.25 -13.56 -22.59
CA GLU A 422 4.45 -14.77 -22.79
C GLU A 422 3.31 -14.57 -23.79
N ALA A 423 2.55 -13.47 -23.66
CA ALA A 423 1.47 -13.14 -24.60
C ALA A 423 2.02 -12.85 -26.02
N ARG A 424 3.17 -12.18 -26.13
CA ARG A 424 3.79 -11.89 -27.42
C ARG A 424 4.33 -13.14 -28.10
N ALA A 425 4.86 -14.10 -27.34
CA ALA A 425 5.29 -15.38 -27.87
C ALA A 425 4.12 -16.16 -28.48
N ALA A 426 2.99 -16.21 -27.77
CA ALA A 426 1.74 -16.80 -28.22
C ALA A 426 1.23 -16.15 -29.53
N GLU A 427 1.18 -14.82 -29.54
CA GLU A 427 0.76 -14.02 -30.68
C GLU A 427 1.65 -14.29 -31.90
N PHE A 428 2.97 -14.33 -31.70
CA PHE A 428 3.93 -14.56 -32.77
C PHE A 428 3.79 -15.95 -33.37
N GLY A 429 3.82 -17.01 -32.54
CA GLY A 429 3.73 -18.39 -32.99
C GLY A 429 2.43 -18.68 -33.73
N GLY A 430 1.29 -18.22 -33.19
CA GLY A 430 -0.01 -18.37 -33.83
C GLY A 430 -0.11 -17.62 -35.16
N LYS A 431 0.34 -16.35 -35.22
CA LYS A 431 0.30 -15.54 -36.44
C LYS A 431 1.13 -16.15 -37.56
N TRP A 432 2.33 -16.61 -37.24
CA TRP A 432 3.23 -17.20 -38.22
C TRP A 432 2.58 -18.41 -38.91
N TYR A 433 1.97 -19.31 -38.13
CA TYR A 433 1.33 -20.50 -38.68
C TYR A 433 0.09 -20.15 -39.53
N ASN A 434 -0.73 -19.20 -39.07
CA ASN A 434 -1.89 -18.72 -39.82
C ASN A 434 -1.52 -18.01 -41.13
N GLN A 435 -0.40 -17.27 -41.16
CA GLN A 435 0.09 -16.60 -42.37
C GLN A 435 0.54 -17.56 -43.48
N LEU A 436 0.85 -18.82 -43.14
CA LEU A 436 1.12 -19.87 -44.11
C LEU A 436 -0.15 -20.52 -44.68
N GLY A 437 -1.34 -20.03 -44.27
CA GLY A 437 -2.63 -20.58 -44.71
C GLY A 437 -3.12 -21.76 -43.87
N PHE A 438 -2.43 -22.12 -42.78
CA PHE A 438 -2.82 -23.24 -41.91
C PHE A 438 -3.60 -22.76 -40.69
N THR A 439 -4.69 -23.45 -40.37
CA THR A 439 -5.60 -23.08 -39.27
C THR A 439 -5.80 -24.18 -38.23
N ASN A 440 -5.23 -25.37 -38.41
CA ASN A 440 -5.41 -26.52 -37.52
C ASN A 440 -4.24 -26.66 -36.53
N PHE A 441 -4.34 -26.07 -35.33
CA PHE A 441 -3.26 -26.16 -34.34
C PHE A 441 -3.73 -26.21 -32.88
N VAL A 442 -2.83 -26.66 -32.00
CA VAL A 442 -2.94 -26.59 -30.54
C VAL A 442 -1.91 -25.59 -30.05
N LEU A 443 -2.32 -24.54 -29.35
CA LEU A 443 -1.40 -23.54 -28.77
C LEU A 443 -1.23 -23.82 -27.27
N GLU A 444 0.01 -24.09 -26.86
CA GLU A 444 0.39 -24.37 -25.48
C GLU A 444 1.22 -23.23 -24.88
N LEU A 445 0.77 -22.78 -23.70
CA LEU A 445 1.30 -21.63 -22.97
C LEU A 445 1.52 -21.99 -21.50
N ILE A 446 2.61 -21.51 -20.90
CA ILE A 446 2.84 -21.67 -19.45
C ILE A 446 1.92 -20.73 -18.66
N SER A 447 1.60 -19.55 -19.21
CA SER A 447 0.75 -18.59 -18.53
C SER A 447 -0.72 -19.02 -18.49
N ASN A 448 -1.13 -19.71 -17.42
CA ASN A 448 -2.53 -20.10 -17.19
C ASN A 448 -3.50 -18.90 -17.21
N ILE A 449 -2.99 -17.73 -16.79
CA ILE A 449 -3.73 -16.47 -16.82
C ILE A 449 -4.11 -16.06 -18.25
N ILE A 450 -3.24 -16.30 -19.23
CA ILE A 450 -3.52 -16.00 -20.64
C ILE A 450 -4.49 -17.05 -21.19
N VAL A 451 -4.25 -18.34 -20.93
CA VAL A 451 -5.11 -19.45 -21.36
C VAL A 451 -6.56 -19.25 -20.91
N ILE A 452 -6.77 -18.97 -19.62
CA ILE A 452 -8.11 -18.71 -19.06
C ILE A 452 -8.76 -17.52 -19.76
N ARG A 453 -8.01 -16.44 -20.06
CA ARG A 453 -8.56 -15.23 -20.69
C ARG A 453 -8.86 -15.38 -22.16
N VAL A 454 -8.14 -16.23 -22.87
CA VAL A 454 -8.45 -16.55 -24.27
C VAL A 454 -9.69 -17.44 -24.33
N ASN A 455 -9.84 -18.37 -23.39
CA ASN A 455 -10.96 -19.32 -23.36
C ASN A 455 -12.24 -18.78 -22.68
N GLN A 456 -12.13 -17.79 -21.80
CA GLN A 456 -13.26 -17.16 -21.10
C GLN A 456 -13.33 -15.69 -21.54
N ASP A 457 -14.45 -15.32 -22.17
CA ASP A 457 -14.69 -14.06 -22.89
C ASP A 457 -14.70 -12.80 -21.98
N GLY A 458 -13.56 -12.47 -21.37
CA GLY A 458 -13.49 -11.41 -20.36
C GLY A 458 -12.09 -11.06 -19.90
N ASN A 459 -11.55 -9.94 -20.38
CA ASN A 459 -10.28 -9.40 -19.91
C ASN A 459 -10.45 -8.17 -19.02
N LYS A 460 -10.11 -8.29 -17.72
CA LYS A 460 -10.05 -7.17 -16.75
C LYS A 460 -8.65 -6.57 -16.59
N ASN A 461 -7.60 -7.15 -17.19
CA ASN A 461 -6.24 -6.64 -17.10
C ASN A 461 -5.91 -5.76 -18.32
N MET A 462 -5.96 -4.44 -18.15
CA MET A 462 -5.81 -3.48 -19.25
C MET A 462 -4.45 -3.55 -19.96
N LYS A 463 -3.38 -4.02 -19.30
CA LYS A 463 -2.01 -3.96 -19.87
C LYS A 463 -1.77 -4.92 -21.02
N ILE A 464 -2.25 -6.18 -20.91
CA ILE A 464 -2.09 -7.20 -21.96
C ILE A 464 -3.34 -7.33 -22.84
N LYS A 465 -4.37 -6.49 -22.60
CA LYS A 465 -5.70 -6.62 -23.21
C LYS A 465 -5.64 -6.73 -24.72
N MET A 466 -4.93 -5.80 -25.37
CA MET A 466 -4.81 -5.76 -26.83
C MET A 466 -4.13 -7.00 -27.41
N VAL A 467 -3.11 -7.54 -26.73
CA VAL A 467 -2.40 -8.75 -27.20
C VAL A 467 -3.30 -9.97 -27.06
N VAL A 468 -3.96 -10.11 -25.90
CA VAL A 468 -4.91 -11.20 -25.66
C VAL A 468 -6.06 -11.17 -26.64
N GLU A 469 -6.64 -10.00 -26.94
CA GLU A 469 -7.71 -9.86 -27.95
C GLU A 469 -7.25 -10.30 -29.35
N ARG A 470 -6.00 -10.03 -29.73
CA ARG A 470 -5.44 -10.49 -31.00
C ARG A 470 -5.22 -12.00 -31.03
N ILE A 471 -4.80 -12.60 -29.92
CA ILE A 471 -4.70 -14.06 -29.79
C ILE A 471 -6.10 -14.68 -29.85
N THR A 472 -7.07 -14.14 -29.12
CA THR A 472 -8.46 -14.61 -29.13
C THR A 472 -9.04 -14.55 -30.54
N SER A 473 -8.87 -13.42 -31.24
CA SER A 473 -9.29 -13.30 -32.65
C SER A 473 -8.61 -14.34 -33.53
N LEU A 474 -7.30 -14.54 -33.39
CA LEU A 474 -6.55 -15.55 -34.14
C LEU A 474 -7.08 -16.96 -33.91
N VAL A 475 -7.40 -17.30 -32.66
CA VAL A 475 -7.93 -18.61 -32.27
C VAL A 475 -9.36 -18.80 -32.78
N GLN A 476 -10.20 -17.76 -32.75
CA GLN A 476 -11.59 -17.81 -33.23
C GLN A 476 -11.69 -18.00 -34.74
N HIS A 477 -10.74 -17.46 -35.51
CA HIS A 477 -10.69 -17.61 -36.97
C HIS A 477 -9.93 -18.86 -37.44
N ALA A 478 -9.50 -19.70 -36.50
CA ALA A 478 -8.76 -20.93 -36.75
C ALA A 478 -9.46 -22.13 -36.09
N ASN A 479 -9.16 -23.36 -36.52
CA ASN A 479 -9.54 -24.57 -35.78
C ASN A 479 -8.51 -24.83 -34.67
N ALA A 480 -8.37 -23.85 -33.78
CA ALA A 480 -7.35 -23.80 -32.75
C ALA A 480 -7.88 -24.13 -31.36
N THR A 481 -7.08 -24.82 -30.55
CA THR A 481 -7.34 -25.01 -29.12
C THR A 481 -6.20 -24.42 -28.30
N VAL A 482 -6.52 -23.61 -27.30
CA VAL A 482 -5.53 -23.02 -26.39
C VAL A 482 -5.56 -23.73 -25.05
N GLN A 483 -4.41 -24.23 -24.61
CA GLN A 483 -4.30 -24.96 -23.36
C GLN A 483 -3.04 -24.61 -22.57
N HIS A 484 -3.10 -24.90 -21.27
CA HIS A 484 -1.99 -24.67 -20.35
C HIS A 484 -1.00 -25.84 -20.39
N CYS A 485 0.29 -25.53 -20.50
CA CYS A 485 1.38 -26.47 -20.28
C CYS A 485 2.12 -26.15 -18.97
N TYR A 486 2.59 -27.19 -18.29
CA TYR A 486 3.51 -27.00 -17.15
C TYR A 486 4.91 -26.70 -17.68
N ARG A 487 5.70 -25.95 -16.91
CA ARG A 487 7.05 -25.53 -17.31
C ARG A 487 7.96 -26.71 -17.65
N GLU A 488 7.83 -27.80 -16.90
CA GLU A 488 8.60 -29.03 -17.08
C GLU A 488 8.35 -29.69 -18.44
N GLY A 489 7.18 -29.46 -19.06
CA GLY A 489 6.82 -29.96 -20.39
C GLY A 489 6.94 -28.92 -21.51
N ASN A 490 7.53 -27.74 -21.24
CA ASN A 490 7.68 -26.65 -22.20
C ASN A 490 9.15 -26.19 -22.34
N GLN A 491 10.10 -27.09 -22.05
CA GLN A 491 11.52 -26.74 -21.89
C GLN A 491 12.16 -26.19 -23.16
N VAL A 492 11.74 -26.64 -24.35
CA VAL A 492 12.28 -26.16 -25.62
C VAL A 492 11.93 -24.68 -25.85
N ALA A 493 10.68 -24.29 -25.60
CA ALA A 493 10.26 -22.90 -25.74
C ALA A 493 10.94 -21.99 -24.70
N ASP A 494 11.08 -22.46 -23.44
CA ASP A 494 11.80 -21.75 -22.37
C ASP A 494 13.28 -21.52 -22.73
N ALA A 495 13.96 -22.54 -23.26
CA ALA A 495 15.34 -22.43 -23.72
C ALA A 495 15.49 -21.39 -24.84
N LEU A 496 14.60 -21.42 -25.84
CA LEU A 496 14.59 -20.46 -26.95
C LEU A 496 14.34 -19.02 -26.47
N ALA A 497 13.35 -18.82 -25.59
CA ALA A 497 13.01 -17.51 -25.06
C ALA A 497 14.16 -16.92 -24.21
N LYS A 498 14.80 -17.76 -23.38
CA LYS A 498 15.98 -17.36 -22.59
C LYS A 498 17.14 -16.96 -23.46
N THR A 499 17.48 -17.76 -24.47
CA THR A 499 18.54 -17.43 -25.44
C THR A 499 18.30 -16.06 -26.03
N ALA A 500 17.11 -15.80 -26.58
CA ALA A 500 16.74 -14.50 -27.12
C ALA A 500 16.91 -13.34 -26.11
N SER A 501 16.45 -13.52 -24.87
CA SER A 501 16.54 -12.47 -23.84
C SER A 501 17.96 -12.16 -23.37
N ILE A 502 18.87 -13.15 -23.42
CA ILE A 502 20.25 -13.01 -22.95
C ILE A 502 21.14 -12.44 -24.06
N SER A 503 21.11 -13.09 -25.23
CA SER A 503 21.99 -12.76 -26.35
C SER A 503 21.43 -11.67 -27.27
N GLY A 504 20.14 -11.31 -27.14
CA GLY A 504 19.47 -10.38 -28.05
C GLY A 504 19.26 -10.96 -29.45
N THR A 505 19.36 -12.28 -29.61
CA THR A 505 19.34 -12.94 -30.92
C THR A 505 17.92 -13.05 -31.47
N ASN A 506 17.79 -12.83 -32.78
CA ASN A 506 16.61 -13.17 -33.56
C ASN A 506 16.95 -14.35 -34.47
N LEU A 507 16.22 -15.46 -34.31
CA LEU A 507 16.45 -16.73 -34.97
C LEU A 507 15.11 -17.37 -35.34
N ILE A 508 15.02 -17.88 -36.56
CA ILE A 508 13.96 -18.78 -37.02
C ILE A 508 14.64 -20.01 -37.61
N CYS A 509 14.29 -21.19 -37.12
CA CYS A 509 14.79 -22.49 -37.53
C CYS A 509 13.66 -23.25 -38.22
N GLN A 510 13.90 -23.83 -39.39
CA GLN A 510 12.90 -24.65 -40.11
C GLN A 510 13.10 -26.16 -39.89
N SER A 511 14.03 -26.56 -39.03
CA SER A 511 14.24 -27.97 -38.69
C SER A 511 15.05 -28.12 -37.41
N PHE A 512 14.98 -29.31 -36.82
CA PHE A 512 15.73 -29.70 -35.62
C PHE A 512 17.24 -29.43 -35.73
N LYS A 513 17.83 -29.62 -36.92
CA LYS A 513 19.28 -29.44 -37.15
C LYS A 513 19.76 -28.02 -36.82
N HIS A 514 18.91 -27.02 -36.95
CA HIS A 514 19.26 -25.61 -36.77
C HIS A 514 18.96 -25.08 -35.36
N LEU A 515 18.40 -25.90 -34.47
CA LEU A 515 18.11 -25.48 -33.11
C LEU A 515 19.40 -25.18 -32.32
N PRO A 516 19.38 -24.17 -31.42
CA PRO A 516 20.43 -23.95 -30.43
C PRO A 516 20.67 -25.19 -29.55
N LYS A 517 21.87 -25.33 -29.00
CA LYS A 517 22.30 -26.53 -28.26
C LYS A 517 21.37 -26.85 -27.08
N GLU A 518 20.98 -25.83 -26.32
CA GLU A 518 20.12 -25.94 -25.15
C GLU A 518 18.70 -26.40 -25.54
N ALA A 519 18.18 -25.86 -26.65
CA ALA A 519 16.87 -26.25 -27.19
C ALA A 519 16.89 -27.66 -27.80
N LYS A 520 18.00 -28.09 -28.41
CA LYS A 520 18.18 -29.48 -28.90
C LYS A 520 18.15 -30.49 -27.76
N GLY A 521 18.85 -30.19 -26.67
CA GLY A 521 18.86 -31.07 -25.49
C GLY A 521 17.45 -31.27 -24.95
N ALA A 522 16.71 -30.18 -24.73
CA ALA A 522 15.32 -30.25 -24.28
C ALA A 522 14.40 -30.98 -25.29
N PHE A 523 14.60 -30.79 -26.61
CA PHE A 523 13.80 -31.46 -27.64
C PHE A 523 13.99 -32.98 -27.63
N ILE A 524 15.23 -33.45 -27.40
CA ILE A 524 15.52 -34.89 -27.33
C ILE A 524 14.87 -35.50 -26.09
N MET A 525 14.84 -34.78 -24.97
CA MET A 525 14.23 -35.25 -23.71
C MET A 525 12.69 -35.29 -23.75
N ASP A 526 12.05 -34.63 -24.71
CA ASP A 526 10.60 -34.69 -24.91
C ASP A 526 10.14 -36.00 -25.59
N LYS A 527 11.05 -36.70 -26.28
CA LYS A 527 10.83 -38.01 -26.90
C LYS A 527 11.20 -39.12 -25.92
#